data_AF-A0A8J4U0G1-F1
#
_entry.id   AF-A0A8J4U0G1-F1
#
_cell.length_a   1.000
_cell.length_b   1.000
_cell.length_c   1.000
_cell.angle_alpha   90.00
_cell.angle_beta   90.00
_cell.angle_gamma   90.00
#
_symmetry.space_group_name_H-M   'P 1'
#
loop_
_entity.id
_entity.type
_entity.pdbx_description
1 polymer ?
#
loop_
_entity_poly.entity_id
_entity_poly.type
_entity_poly.pdbx_seq_one_letter_code
_entity_poly.pdbx_strand_id
1 'polypeptide(L)'
;MGVGMRQTQRASAGVHVLLALTLLACNSHLLVQANSWWSLAMNPIQRPEMYIIGAQPLCSQLSGLSQGQKKLCQLYQDHMVYIGEGAKTGIKECQYQFRQRRWNCSTVDNTSVFGRVMHIGSRETAFTYAISAAGVVNAVSRACREGELSTCGCSRAARPRDLPRDWLWGGCGDNINYGYRFAREFVDAREREKNYAKGSIEHARTLMNLQNNEAGRM
;
A
#
# COMPACT_ATOMS: atom_id res chain seq x y z
N MET A 1 -63.15 -36.08 25.80
CA MET A 1 -62.51 -34.78 25.48
C MET A 1 -61.17 -34.73 26.20
N GLY A 2 -60.06 -34.60 25.47
CA GLY A 2 -58.72 -34.50 26.04
C GLY A 2 -57.74 -34.20 24.91
N VAL A 3 -57.42 -32.91 24.77
CA VAL A 3 -56.73 -32.28 23.64
C VAL A 3 -55.23 -32.55 23.69
N GLY A 4 -54.60 -32.65 22.52
CA GLY A 4 -53.26 -33.19 22.31
C GLY A 4 -52.09 -32.31 22.75
N MET A 5 -51.06 -32.99 23.27
CA MET A 5 -49.69 -32.49 23.45
C MET A 5 -49.01 -32.30 22.09
N ARG A 6 -48.98 -31.08 21.54
CA ARG A 6 -48.20 -30.72 20.33
C ARG A 6 -47.58 -29.31 20.38
N GLN A 7 -47.09 -28.82 21.51
CA GLN A 7 -46.59 -27.43 21.60
C GLN A 7 -45.15 -27.21 22.10
N THR A 8 -44.39 -28.23 22.49
CA THR A 8 -43.03 -28.02 23.08
C THR A 8 -41.84 -28.19 22.12
N GLN A 9 -42.01 -28.66 20.89
CA GLN A 9 -40.87 -28.87 19.95
C GLN A 9 -40.56 -27.70 19.01
N ARG A 10 -41.52 -26.79 18.74
CA ARG A 10 -41.32 -25.69 17.78
C ARG A 10 -40.40 -24.57 18.31
N ALA A 11 -40.36 -24.34 19.62
CA ALA A 11 -39.57 -23.27 20.22
C ALA A 11 -38.05 -23.57 20.21
N SER A 12 -37.66 -24.82 20.47
CA SER A 12 -36.24 -25.25 20.52
C SER A 12 -35.57 -25.16 19.14
N ALA A 13 -36.26 -25.57 18.08
CA ALA A 13 -35.74 -25.48 16.71
C ALA A 13 -35.48 -24.03 16.26
N GLY A 14 -36.36 -23.09 16.63
CA GLY A 14 -36.19 -21.67 16.29
C GLY A 14 -34.98 -21.03 16.98
N VAL A 15 -34.71 -21.41 18.24
CA VAL A 15 -33.55 -20.91 19.00
C VAL A 15 -32.23 -21.43 18.42
N HIS A 16 -32.17 -22.70 18.01
CA HIS A 16 -30.98 -23.26 17.36
C HIS A 16 -30.71 -22.65 15.99
N VAL A 17 -31.74 -22.35 15.20
CA VAL A 17 -31.61 -21.67 13.91
C VAL A 17 -31.15 -20.22 14.10
N LEU A 18 -31.69 -19.50 15.09
CA LEU A 18 -31.24 -18.14 15.42
C LEU A 18 -29.79 -18.11 15.92
N LEU A 19 -29.37 -19.07 16.75
CA LEU A 19 -27.98 -19.23 17.19
C LEU A 19 -27.04 -19.59 16.04
N ALA A 20 -27.48 -20.45 15.12
CA ALA A 20 -26.70 -20.79 13.93
C ALA A 20 -26.56 -19.59 12.98
N LEU A 21 -27.64 -18.82 12.79
CA LEU A 21 -27.61 -17.59 12.00
C LEU A 21 -26.77 -16.49 12.64
N THR A 22 -26.78 -16.34 13.97
CA THR A 22 -25.90 -15.39 14.66
C THR A 22 -24.45 -15.85 14.64
N LEU A 23 -24.15 -17.15 14.74
CA LEU A 23 -22.80 -17.71 14.57
C LEU A 23 -22.30 -17.55 13.13
N LEU A 24 -23.15 -17.77 12.12
CA LEU A 24 -22.83 -17.54 10.70
C LEU A 24 -22.65 -16.04 10.40
N ALA A 25 -23.49 -15.17 10.96
CA ALA A 25 -23.35 -13.72 10.85
C ALA A 25 -22.10 -13.20 11.58
N CYS A 26 -21.76 -13.77 12.74
CA CYS A 26 -20.54 -13.44 13.48
C CYS A 26 -19.28 -13.87 12.71
N ASN A 27 -19.33 -15.00 12.00
CA ASN A 27 -18.27 -15.41 11.07
C ASN A 27 -18.15 -14.50 9.82
N SER A 28 -19.24 -13.87 9.38
CA SER A 28 -19.19 -12.93 8.25
C SER A 28 -18.57 -11.56 8.58
N HIS A 29 -18.25 -11.29 9.85
CA HIS A 29 -17.70 -9.99 10.30
C HIS A 29 -16.18 -9.95 10.50
N LEU A 30 -15.38 -10.92 10.01
CA LEU A 30 -13.92 -10.89 10.25
C LEU A 30 -13.01 -11.32 9.09
N LEU A 31 -13.42 -11.08 7.85
CA LEU A 31 -12.46 -10.84 6.77
C LEU A 31 -12.60 -9.40 6.32
N VAL A 32 -12.12 -8.46 7.15
CA VAL A 32 -11.66 -7.19 6.61
C VAL A 32 -10.52 -7.56 5.67
N GLN A 33 -10.81 -7.60 4.36
CA GLN A 33 -9.79 -7.68 3.34
C GLN A 33 -8.92 -6.44 3.48
N ALA A 34 -7.84 -6.57 4.24
CA ALA A 34 -6.81 -5.55 4.39
C ALA A 34 -5.96 -5.50 3.11
N ASN A 35 -6.63 -5.34 1.96
CA ASN A 35 -5.98 -5.18 0.68
C ASN A 35 -5.24 -3.84 0.73
N SER A 36 -3.92 -3.85 0.57
CA SER A 36 -3.09 -2.65 0.56
C SER A 36 -2.38 -2.50 -0.77
N TRP A 37 -1.94 -1.28 -1.10
CA TRP A 37 -1.21 -1.00 -2.35
C TRP A 37 0.10 -1.80 -2.45
N TRP A 38 0.64 -2.30 -1.33
CA TRP A 38 1.75 -3.27 -1.33
C TRP A 38 1.47 -4.53 -2.15
N SER A 39 0.20 -4.89 -2.39
CA SER A 39 -0.19 -6.02 -3.25
C SER A 39 0.37 -5.89 -4.68
N LEU A 40 0.68 -4.67 -5.14
CA LEU A 40 1.32 -4.41 -6.43
C LEU A 40 2.70 -5.07 -6.53
N ALA A 41 3.39 -5.29 -5.40
CA ALA A 41 4.66 -6.00 -5.35
C ALA A 41 4.51 -7.51 -5.65
N MET A 42 3.36 -8.08 -5.29
CA MET A 42 3.09 -9.52 -5.41
C MET A 42 2.41 -9.87 -6.73
N ASN A 43 1.70 -8.92 -7.32
CA ASN A 43 0.95 -9.09 -8.56
C ASN A 43 1.53 -8.13 -9.61
N PRO A 44 2.72 -8.44 -10.16
CA PRO A 44 3.38 -7.56 -11.12
C PRO A 44 2.50 -7.38 -12.36
N ILE A 45 2.51 -6.17 -12.89
CA ILE A 45 1.76 -5.80 -14.09
C ILE A 45 2.44 -6.45 -15.30
N GLN A 46 1.87 -7.56 -15.79
CA GLN A 46 2.50 -8.39 -16.84
C GLN A 46 2.44 -7.81 -18.26
N ARG A 47 1.61 -6.78 -18.52
CA ARG A 47 1.44 -6.18 -19.86
C ARG A 47 1.26 -4.65 -19.80
N PRO A 48 2.34 -3.88 -19.55
CA PRO A 48 2.28 -2.41 -19.46
C PRO A 48 1.81 -1.73 -20.76
N GLU A 49 1.98 -2.37 -21.92
CA GLU A 49 1.53 -1.80 -23.20
C GLU A 49 0.01 -1.73 -23.36
N MET A 50 -0.75 -2.57 -22.64
CA MET A 50 -2.22 -2.53 -22.67
C MET A 50 -2.78 -1.27 -21.98
N TYR A 51 -1.96 -0.56 -21.20
CA TYR A 51 -2.33 0.68 -20.51
C TYR A 51 -2.29 1.92 -21.43
N ILE A 52 -1.62 1.83 -22.58
CA ILE A 52 -1.48 2.94 -23.53
C ILE A 52 -2.74 3.04 -24.43
N ILE A 53 -3.45 1.93 -24.64
CA ILE A 53 -4.56 1.82 -25.61
C ILE A 53 -5.91 1.92 -24.89
N GLY A 54 -6.23 3.08 -24.28
CA GLY A 54 -7.59 3.60 -24.05
C GLY A 54 -8.68 2.72 -23.39
N ALA A 55 -8.39 1.50 -22.98
CA ALA A 55 -9.35 0.54 -22.45
C ALA A 55 -9.38 0.66 -20.92
N GLN A 56 -10.37 1.38 -20.37
CA GLN A 56 -10.70 1.26 -18.95
C GLN A 56 -11.55 0.00 -18.70
N PRO A 57 -11.37 -0.73 -17.57
CA PRO A 57 -10.75 -0.24 -16.34
C PRO A 57 -9.69 -1.20 -15.75
N LEU A 58 -8.42 -0.97 -16.06
CA LEU A 58 -7.29 -1.69 -15.42
C LEU A 58 -7.08 -1.26 -13.96
N CYS A 59 -7.17 0.05 -13.65
CA CYS A 59 -7.01 0.56 -12.28
C CYS A 59 -8.08 0.06 -11.30
N SER A 60 -9.27 -0.33 -11.76
CA SER A 60 -10.29 -0.93 -10.88
C SER A 60 -10.03 -2.41 -10.60
N GLN A 61 -9.28 -3.09 -11.48
CA GLN A 61 -8.87 -4.49 -11.31
C GLN A 61 -7.68 -4.62 -10.37
N LEU A 62 -6.89 -3.56 -10.19
CA LEU A 62 -5.81 -3.52 -9.20
C LEU A 62 -6.41 -3.56 -7.78
N SER A 63 -6.34 -4.74 -7.18
CA SER A 63 -6.78 -4.97 -5.81
C SER A 63 -5.85 -4.25 -4.82
N GLY A 64 -6.42 -3.66 -3.76
CA GLY A 64 -5.65 -2.99 -2.71
C GLY A 64 -5.38 -1.50 -2.91
N LEU A 65 -5.82 -0.88 -4.00
CA LEU A 65 -5.78 0.58 -4.13
C LEU A 65 -6.96 1.25 -3.39
N SER A 66 -6.67 2.33 -2.65
CA SER A 66 -7.69 3.25 -2.14
C SER A 66 -8.33 4.07 -3.27
N GLN A 67 -9.36 4.88 -2.98
CA GLN A 67 -10.02 5.64 -4.03
C GLN A 67 -9.13 6.75 -4.61
N GLY A 68 -8.35 7.42 -3.76
CA GLY A 68 -7.33 8.39 -4.20
C GLY A 68 -6.22 7.72 -5.01
N GLN A 69 -5.76 6.54 -4.61
CA GLN A 69 -4.77 5.78 -5.38
C GLN A 69 -5.31 5.34 -6.76
N LYS A 70 -6.60 5.00 -6.86
CA LYS A 70 -7.25 4.70 -8.15
C LYS A 70 -7.29 5.92 -9.07
N LYS A 71 -7.59 7.10 -8.53
CA LYS A 71 -7.55 8.37 -9.31
C LYS A 71 -6.14 8.66 -9.81
N LEU A 72 -5.12 8.48 -8.96
CA LEU A 72 -3.72 8.63 -9.37
C LEU A 72 -3.32 7.60 -10.43
N CYS A 73 -3.73 6.33 -10.26
CA CYS A 73 -3.51 5.30 -11.27
C CYS A 73 -4.09 5.69 -12.63
N GLN A 74 -5.30 6.26 -12.67
CA GLN A 74 -5.93 6.68 -13.92
C GLN A 74 -5.15 7.81 -14.62
N LEU A 75 -4.55 8.71 -13.85
CA LEU A 75 -3.75 9.84 -14.35
C LEU A 75 -2.32 9.46 -14.73
N TYR A 76 -1.73 8.50 -14.01
CA TYR A 76 -0.32 8.14 -14.07
C TYR A 76 -0.14 6.63 -14.26
N GLN A 77 -0.73 6.09 -15.34
CA GLN A 77 -0.78 4.65 -15.59
C GLN A 77 0.62 4.04 -15.76
N ASP A 78 1.51 4.75 -16.45
CA ASP A 78 2.93 4.39 -16.66
C ASP A 78 3.72 4.29 -15.35
N HIS A 79 3.23 4.87 -14.25
CA HIS A 79 3.91 4.82 -12.94
C HIS A 79 3.62 3.52 -12.18
N MET A 80 2.52 2.84 -12.48
CA MET A 80 2.02 1.75 -11.63
C MET A 80 2.99 0.56 -11.56
N VAL A 81 3.71 0.27 -12.64
CA VAL A 81 4.76 -0.76 -12.68
C VAL A 81 5.89 -0.41 -11.70
N TYR A 82 6.35 0.84 -11.73
CA TYR A 82 7.45 1.32 -10.89
C TYR A 82 7.06 1.47 -9.42
N ILE A 83 5.80 1.77 -9.12
CA ILE A 83 5.27 1.70 -7.75
C ILE A 83 5.34 0.27 -7.21
N GLY A 84 4.92 -0.72 -8.02
CA GLY A 84 4.98 -2.13 -7.66
C GLY A 84 6.42 -2.62 -7.44
N GLU A 85 7.33 -2.28 -8.35
CA GLU A 85 8.76 -2.60 -8.20
C GLU A 85 9.41 -1.88 -7.01
N GLY A 86 9.02 -0.64 -6.73
CA GLY A 86 9.45 0.11 -5.54
C GLY A 86 8.98 -0.55 -4.24
N ALA A 87 7.70 -0.95 -4.18
CA ALA A 87 7.15 -1.69 -3.05
C ALA A 87 7.89 -3.02 -2.84
N LYS A 88 8.11 -3.78 -3.92
CA LYS A 88 8.83 -5.06 -3.91
C LYS A 88 10.27 -4.91 -3.42
N THR A 89 10.94 -3.84 -3.85
CA THR A 89 12.29 -3.50 -3.37
C THR A 89 12.28 -3.20 -1.88
N GLY A 90 11.33 -2.39 -1.40
CA GLY A 90 11.17 -2.11 0.03
C GLY A 90 10.90 -3.35 0.88
N ILE A 91 10.05 -4.27 0.39
CA ILE A 91 9.77 -5.56 1.05
C ILE A 91 11.04 -6.42 1.15
N LYS A 92 11.78 -6.55 0.04
CA LYS A 92 13.03 -7.32 0.01
C LYS A 92 14.06 -6.75 0.98
N GLU A 93 14.20 -5.43 1.01
CA GLU A 93 15.13 -4.76 1.93
C GLU A 93 14.70 -4.95 3.39
N CYS A 94 13.40 -4.87 3.68
CA CYS A 94 12.87 -5.17 5.00
C CYS A 94 13.18 -6.60 5.45
N GLN A 95 12.94 -7.58 4.58
CA GLN A 95 13.29 -8.98 4.83
C GLN A 95 14.79 -9.15 5.06
N TYR A 96 15.62 -8.47 4.27
CA TYR A 96 17.06 -8.50 4.41
C TYR A 96 17.50 -7.94 5.77
N GLN A 97 17.01 -6.76 6.17
CA GLN A 97 17.38 -6.12 7.44
C GLN A 97 16.94 -6.93 8.66
N PHE A 98 15.79 -7.61 8.57
CA PHE A 98 15.20 -8.36 9.68
C PHE A 98 15.44 -9.88 9.62
N ARG A 99 16.24 -10.38 8.68
CA ARG A 99 16.45 -11.83 8.44
C ARG A 99 16.87 -12.67 9.66
N GLN A 100 17.50 -12.06 10.66
CA GLN A 100 17.95 -12.70 11.92
C GLN A 100 17.15 -12.25 13.15
N ARG A 101 15.98 -11.63 12.96
CA ARG A 101 15.10 -11.17 14.04
C ARG A 101 13.89 -12.11 14.18
N ARG A 102 13.25 -12.10 15.35
CA ARG A 102 12.04 -12.91 15.61
C ARG A 102 10.90 -12.55 14.65
N TRP A 103 10.72 -11.26 14.38
CA TRP A 103 9.94 -10.77 13.27
C TRP A 103 10.90 -10.50 12.10
N ASN A 104 10.80 -11.28 11.03
CA ASN A 104 11.74 -11.28 9.91
C ASN A 104 11.19 -10.58 8.65
N CYS A 105 10.12 -9.79 8.80
CA CYS A 105 9.44 -9.10 7.70
C CYS A 105 8.94 -10.03 6.56
N SER A 106 8.68 -11.31 6.86
CA SER A 106 8.09 -12.24 5.89
C SER A 106 6.70 -11.78 5.46
N THR A 107 6.38 -12.01 4.19
CA THR A 107 5.09 -11.64 3.62
C THR A 107 4.05 -12.72 3.93
N VAL A 108 2.82 -12.31 4.25
CA VAL A 108 1.77 -13.24 4.70
C VAL A 108 0.96 -13.78 3.53
N ASP A 109 0.47 -12.89 2.67
CA ASP A 109 -0.33 -13.23 1.50
C ASP A 109 -0.13 -12.18 0.37
N ASN A 110 -0.81 -12.37 -0.77
CA ASN A 110 -0.68 -11.51 -1.95
C ASN A 110 -1.52 -10.21 -1.89
N THR A 111 -2.36 -10.02 -0.87
CA THR A 111 -3.31 -8.90 -0.79
C THR A 111 -3.03 -7.98 0.41
N SER A 112 -2.84 -8.56 1.59
CA SER A 112 -2.33 -8.00 2.84
C SER A 112 -0.88 -8.45 3.07
N VAL A 113 0.02 -7.95 2.23
CA VAL A 113 1.45 -8.31 2.18
C VAL A 113 2.12 -8.43 3.56
N PHE A 114 1.86 -7.49 4.48
CA PHE A 114 2.42 -7.49 5.84
C PHE A 114 1.43 -7.95 6.94
N GLY A 115 0.18 -8.25 6.58
CA GLY A 115 -0.84 -8.78 7.48
C GLY A 115 -1.10 -7.93 8.73
N ARG A 116 -1.24 -8.62 9.87
CA ARG A 116 -1.63 -8.01 11.16
C ARG A 116 -0.66 -6.95 11.68
N VAL A 117 0.61 -6.95 11.28
CA VAL A 117 1.59 -5.95 11.77
C VAL A 117 1.13 -4.53 11.43
N MET A 118 0.49 -4.33 10.28
CA MET A 118 -0.03 -3.03 9.85
C MET A 118 -1.16 -2.51 10.74
N HIS A 119 -1.81 -3.39 11.49
CA HIS A 119 -2.85 -3.08 12.46
C HIS A 119 -2.30 -2.87 13.87
N ILE A 120 -0.98 -2.83 14.06
CA ILE A 120 -0.32 -2.52 15.33
C ILE A 120 0.62 -1.31 15.15
N GLY A 121 0.60 -0.37 16.09
CA GLY A 121 1.53 0.77 16.10
C GLY A 121 2.89 0.37 16.68
N SER A 122 3.66 -0.46 15.97
CA SER A 122 4.96 -0.95 16.44
C SER A 122 6.14 -0.34 15.67
N ARG A 123 7.37 -0.60 16.14
CA ARG A 123 8.61 -0.16 15.48
C ARG A 123 8.78 -0.84 14.12
N GLU A 124 8.37 -2.09 14.02
CA GLU A 124 8.35 -2.87 12.78
C GLU A 124 7.40 -2.24 11.76
N THR A 125 6.20 -1.84 12.18
CA THR A 125 5.25 -1.10 11.32
C THR A 125 5.85 0.21 10.84
N ALA A 126 6.50 0.96 11.73
CA ALA A 126 7.14 2.21 11.35
C ALA A 126 8.23 2.02 10.30
N PHE A 127 9.07 1.00 10.47
CA PHE A 127 10.09 0.64 9.49
C PHE A 127 9.48 0.24 8.14
N THR A 128 8.43 -0.58 8.15
CA THR A 128 7.74 -1.04 6.93
C THR A 128 7.17 0.12 6.12
N TYR A 129 6.51 1.09 6.75
CA TYR A 129 6.01 2.29 6.06
C TYR A 129 7.17 3.10 5.46
N ALA A 130 8.22 3.35 6.25
CA ALA A 130 9.38 4.11 5.80
C ALA A 130 10.09 3.44 4.61
N ILE A 131 10.48 2.18 4.72
CA ILE A 131 11.25 1.49 3.66
C ILE A 131 10.42 1.30 2.37
N SER A 132 9.10 1.16 2.50
CA SER A 132 8.20 1.08 1.34
C SER A 132 8.08 2.42 0.62
N ALA A 133 7.95 3.52 1.38
CA ALA A 133 7.91 4.86 0.80
C ALA A 133 9.25 5.20 0.11
N ALA A 134 10.37 4.85 0.75
CA ALA A 134 11.73 4.96 0.18
C ALA A 134 11.86 4.19 -1.13
N GLY A 135 11.37 2.94 -1.15
CA GLY A 135 11.38 2.08 -2.33
C GLY A 135 10.63 2.69 -3.52
N VAL A 136 9.46 3.30 -3.29
CA VAL A 136 8.68 3.99 -4.34
C VAL A 136 9.42 5.24 -4.84
N VAL A 137 9.99 6.06 -3.95
CA VAL A 137 10.80 7.23 -4.37
C VAL A 137 11.96 6.77 -5.25
N ASN A 138 12.71 5.76 -4.82
CA ASN A 138 13.86 5.24 -5.55
C ASN A 138 13.47 4.73 -6.96
N ALA A 139 12.44 3.89 -7.04
CA ALA A 139 12.02 3.28 -8.30
C ALA A 139 11.49 4.33 -9.30
N VAL A 140 10.64 5.26 -8.84
CA VAL A 140 10.07 6.31 -9.71
C VAL A 140 11.16 7.28 -10.16
N SER A 141 12.07 7.70 -9.27
CA SER A 141 13.15 8.61 -9.62
C SER A 141 14.13 8.02 -10.63
N ARG A 142 14.38 6.71 -10.54
CA ARG A 142 15.20 5.98 -11.50
C ARG A 142 14.50 5.81 -12.85
N ALA A 143 13.21 5.48 -12.85
CA ALA A 143 12.41 5.42 -14.07
C ALA A 143 12.39 6.76 -14.83
N CYS A 144 12.34 7.88 -14.11
CA CYS A 144 12.50 9.21 -14.71
C CYS A 144 13.86 9.40 -15.40
N ARG A 145 14.94 8.92 -14.78
CA ARG A 145 16.30 9.00 -15.35
C ARG A 145 16.42 8.14 -16.62
N GLU A 146 15.76 6.98 -16.63
CA GLU A 146 15.79 6.03 -17.74
C GLU A 146 14.88 6.43 -18.90
N GLY A 147 14.01 7.44 -18.71
CA GLY A 147 13.08 7.91 -19.74
C GLY A 147 11.82 7.04 -19.88
N GLU A 148 11.55 6.21 -18.88
CA GLU A 148 10.44 5.26 -18.86
C GLU A 148 9.09 5.89 -18.50
N LEU A 149 9.12 7.10 -17.94
CA LEU A 149 7.94 7.84 -17.50
C LEU A 149 7.75 9.09 -18.36
N SER A 150 6.56 9.24 -18.93
CA SER A 150 6.24 10.32 -19.87
C SER A 150 6.21 11.73 -19.26
N THR A 151 6.05 11.81 -17.94
CA THR A 151 5.80 13.07 -17.20
C THR A 151 7.05 13.61 -16.49
N CYS A 152 8.17 12.91 -16.57
CA CYS A 152 9.43 13.33 -15.96
C CYS A 152 10.65 12.97 -16.84
N GLY A 153 11.82 13.41 -16.40
CA GLY A 153 13.10 13.11 -17.04
C GLY A 153 14.22 13.23 -16.03
N CYS A 154 15.46 13.40 -16.50
CA CYS A 154 16.64 13.58 -15.66
C CYS A 154 16.46 14.65 -14.58
N SER A 155 17.15 14.46 -13.45
CA SER A 155 17.26 15.46 -12.40
C SER A 155 17.75 16.81 -12.93
N ARG A 156 17.12 17.89 -12.47
CA ARG A 156 17.55 19.28 -12.73
C ARG A 156 18.44 19.81 -11.59
N ALA A 157 19.10 18.92 -10.85
CA ALA A 157 19.98 19.30 -9.76
C ALA A 157 21.12 20.19 -10.27
N ALA A 158 21.27 21.35 -9.64
CA ALA A 158 22.38 22.25 -9.92
C ALA A 158 23.70 21.60 -9.50
N ARG A 159 24.79 22.01 -10.14
CA ARG A 159 26.14 21.65 -9.73
C ARG A 159 26.33 21.96 -8.22
N PRO A 160 26.79 21.00 -7.41
CA PRO A 160 27.12 21.26 -6.01
C PRO A 160 28.18 22.36 -5.87
N ARG A 161 28.00 23.26 -4.89
CA ARG A 161 28.89 24.42 -4.70
C ARG A 161 30.30 24.03 -4.26
N ASP A 162 30.40 22.88 -3.59
CA ASP A 162 31.59 22.23 -3.07
C ASP A 162 32.31 21.34 -4.10
N LEU A 163 31.73 21.14 -5.29
CA LEU A 163 32.37 20.32 -6.33
C LEU A 163 33.62 21.05 -6.90
N PRO A 164 34.82 20.45 -6.83
CA PRO A 164 36.06 21.03 -7.35
C PRO A 164 35.91 21.47 -8.81
N ARG A 165 36.44 22.66 -9.16
CA ARG A 165 36.20 23.29 -10.47
C ARG A 165 36.69 22.47 -11.66
N ASP A 166 37.70 21.65 -11.44
CA ASP A 166 38.29 20.70 -12.39
C ASP A 166 37.38 19.49 -12.67
N TRP A 167 36.41 19.21 -11.81
CA TRP A 167 35.41 18.16 -12.03
C TRP A 167 34.26 18.68 -12.88
N LEU A 168 33.85 17.92 -13.89
CA LEU A 168 32.68 18.21 -14.70
C LEU A 168 31.41 17.68 -14.01
N TRP A 169 30.42 18.54 -13.83
CA TRP A 169 29.08 18.13 -13.40
C TRP A 169 28.21 17.89 -14.62
N GLY A 170 27.59 16.73 -14.72
CA GLY A 170 26.75 16.38 -15.85
C GLY A 170 26.23 14.95 -15.78
N GLY A 171 25.69 14.49 -16.91
CA GLY A 171 24.99 13.21 -17.02
C GLY A 171 23.50 13.33 -16.65
N CYS A 172 22.83 12.18 -16.67
CA CYS A 172 21.42 12.07 -16.28
C CYS A 172 21.35 11.40 -14.91
N GLY A 173 21.03 12.18 -13.87
CA GLY A 173 20.84 11.69 -12.51
C GLY A 173 19.37 11.37 -12.20
N ASP A 174 19.14 10.54 -11.17
CA ASP A 174 17.81 10.19 -10.66
C ASP A 174 17.02 11.44 -10.23
N ASN A 175 15.77 11.56 -10.68
CA ASN A 175 14.93 12.71 -10.37
C ASN A 175 14.22 12.55 -9.02
N ILE A 176 14.98 12.73 -7.94
CA ILE A 176 14.51 12.54 -6.55
C ILE A 176 13.34 13.47 -6.20
N ASN A 177 13.35 14.72 -6.69
CA ASN A 177 12.26 15.68 -6.42
C ASN A 177 10.92 15.20 -7.01
N TYR A 178 10.94 14.68 -8.24
CA TYR A 178 9.74 14.10 -8.84
C TYR A 178 9.27 12.86 -8.07
N GLY A 179 10.18 11.91 -7.81
CA GLY A 179 9.87 10.69 -7.07
C GLY A 179 9.31 10.96 -5.67
N TYR A 180 9.91 11.89 -4.93
CA TYR A 180 9.42 12.34 -3.61
C TYR A 180 7.97 12.84 -3.70
N ARG A 181 7.68 13.76 -4.62
CA ARG A 181 6.34 14.35 -4.77
C ARG A 181 5.31 13.29 -5.15
N PHE A 182 5.63 12.47 -6.14
CA PHE A 182 4.72 11.42 -6.59
C PHE A 182 4.46 10.38 -5.48
N ALA A 183 5.52 9.90 -4.82
CA ALA A 183 5.40 8.94 -3.72
C ALA A 183 4.58 9.52 -2.56
N ARG A 184 4.73 10.81 -2.24
CA ARG A 184 3.91 11.49 -1.24
C ARG A 184 2.42 11.46 -1.60
N GLU A 185 2.06 11.80 -2.83
CA GLU A 185 0.66 11.76 -3.26
C GLU A 185 0.09 10.34 -3.25
N PHE A 186 0.85 9.36 -3.79
CA PHE A 186 0.35 7.98 -3.93
C PHE A 186 0.34 7.19 -2.61
N VAL A 187 1.44 7.21 -1.86
CA VAL A 187 1.59 6.38 -0.64
C VAL A 187 0.74 6.93 0.50
N ASP A 188 0.60 8.27 0.60
CA ASP A 188 -0.20 8.89 1.67
C ASP A 188 -1.70 8.91 1.36
N ALA A 189 -2.13 8.74 0.10
CA ALA A 189 -3.54 8.87 -0.32
C ALA A 189 -4.51 8.13 0.61
N ARG A 190 -4.25 6.85 0.89
CA ARG A 190 -5.07 6.02 1.77
C ARG A 190 -5.22 6.59 3.19
N GLU A 191 -4.14 7.12 3.74
CA GLU A 191 -4.13 7.67 5.10
C GLU A 191 -4.84 9.03 5.13
N ARG A 192 -4.71 9.84 4.07
CA ARG A 192 -5.37 11.15 3.92
C ARG A 192 -6.87 11.04 3.64
N GLU A 193 -7.33 9.96 3.02
CA GLU A 193 -8.76 9.70 2.75
C GLU A 193 -9.57 9.40 4.02
N LYS A 194 -8.90 9.01 5.11
CA LYS A 194 -9.56 8.61 6.36
C LYS A 194 -9.73 9.80 7.29
N ASN A 195 -10.99 10.16 7.55
CA ASN A 195 -11.34 11.22 8.49
C ASN A 195 -11.71 10.63 9.86
N TYR A 196 -10.71 10.46 10.72
CA TYR A 196 -10.91 10.07 12.12
C TYR A 196 -11.06 11.28 13.04
N ALA A 197 -11.82 11.12 14.12
CA ALA A 197 -11.98 12.16 15.14
C ALA A 197 -10.63 12.56 15.75
N LYS A 198 -10.38 13.86 15.88
CA LYS A 198 -9.14 14.37 16.47
C LYS A 198 -8.97 13.82 17.89
N GLY A 199 -7.79 13.28 18.18
CA GLY A 199 -7.47 12.65 19.46
C GLY A 199 -7.85 11.17 19.57
N SER A 200 -8.50 10.57 18.57
CA SER A 200 -8.74 9.12 18.55
C SER A 200 -7.44 8.34 18.31
N ILE A 201 -7.44 7.06 18.70
CA ILE A 201 -6.31 6.15 18.46
C ILE A 201 -6.06 6.02 16.95
N GLU A 202 -7.10 5.91 16.14
CA GLU A 202 -7.01 5.82 14.68
C GLU A 202 -6.41 7.08 14.07
N HIS A 203 -6.79 8.27 14.58
CA HIS A 203 -6.18 9.54 14.15
C HIS A 203 -4.67 9.57 14.47
N ALA A 204 -4.27 9.19 15.68
CA ALA A 204 -2.87 9.10 16.06
C ALA A 204 -2.08 8.12 15.17
N ARG A 205 -2.70 6.99 14.79
CA ARG A 205 -2.11 6.00 13.89
C ARG A 205 -1.94 6.53 12.47
N THR A 206 -2.95 7.21 11.93
CA THR A 206 -2.85 7.86 10.61
C THR A 206 -1.70 8.88 10.59
N LEU A 207 -1.56 9.70 11.64
CA LEU A 207 -0.44 10.64 11.77
C LEU A 207 0.92 9.92 11.87
N MET A 208 1.00 8.84 12.65
CA MET A 208 2.20 8.01 12.75
C MET A 208 2.59 7.44 11.37
N ASN A 209 1.64 6.89 10.62
CA ASN A 209 1.88 6.32 9.29
C ASN A 209 2.38 7.39 8.31
N LEU A 210 1.76 8.58 8.30
CA LEU A 210 2.19 9.70 7.47
C LEU A 210 3.61 10.16 7.83
N GLN A 211 3.94 10.22 9.12
CA GLN A 211 5.28 10.57 9.60
C GLN A 211 6.32 9.53 9.15
N ASN A 212 6.00 8.24 9.27
CA ASN A 212 6.90 7.16 8.88
C ASN A 212 7.13 7.14 7.36
N ASN A 213 6.07 7.36 6.57
CA ASN A 213 6.20 7.53 5.13
C ASN A 213 7.13 8.70 4.80
N GLU A 214 6.94 9.84 5.45
CA GLU A 214 7.78 11.02 5.23
C GLU A 214 9.24 10.76 5.59
N ALA A 215 9.49 10.09 6.73
CA ALA A 215 10.84 9.71 7.15
C ALA A 215 11.54 8.80 6.12
N GLY A 216 10.81 7.94 5.43
CA GLY A 216 11.36 7.09 4.37
C GLY A 216 11.59 7.81 3.04
N ARG A 217 10.87 8.90 2.76
CA ARG A 217 11.02 9.65 1.50
C ARG A 217 12.23 10.60 1.49
N MET A 218 12.74 10.98 2.67
CA MET A 218 13.83 11.95 2.84
C MET A 218 15.23 11.34 2.65
#